data_AF-A0A8T1H6B8-F1
#
_entry.id   AF-A0A8T1H6B8-F1
#
_cell.length_a   1.000
_cell.length_b   1.000
_cell.length_c   1.000
_cell.angle_alpha   90.00
_cell.angle_beta   90.00
_cell.angle_gamma   90.00
#
_symmetry.space_group_name_H-M   'P 1'
#
loop_
_entity.id
_entity.type
_entity.pdbx_description
1 polymer ?
#
loop_
_entity_poly.entity_id
_entity_poly.type
_entity_poly.pdbx_seq_one_letter_code
_entity_poly.pdbx_strand_id
1 'polypeptide(L)'
;MRARCRVSGEDYEIVTTPITESFHDELLDTFCELRLNIASADGTEGMLIAEIEHITGSVKNQTLPDIKALFQSKLRLNMTESDVYARVLDYFNEFGKCY
;
A
#
# COMPACT_ATOMS: atom_id res chain seq x y z
N MET A 1 -16.92 10.97 5.73
CA MET A 1 -16.64 11.81 6.91
C MET A 1 -17.31 13.19 6.84
N ARG A 2 -17.16 13.98 5.76
CA ARG A 2 -17.83 15.30 5.59
C ARG A 2 -19.32 15.33 5.95
N ALA A 3 -20.10 14.34 5.51
CA ALA A 3 -21.52 14.25 5.85
C ALA A 3 -21.79 14.08 7.35
N ARG A 4 -20.88 13.42 8.10
CA ARG A 4 -20.97 13.26 9.55
C ARG A 4 -20.66 14.58 10.26
N CYS A 5 -19.59 15.27 9.87
CA CYS A 5 -19.22 16.59 10.41
C CYS A 5 -20.35 17.60 10.26
N ARG A 6 -21.04 17.60 9.11
CA ARG A 6 -22.23 18.45 8.88
C ARG A 6 -23.36 18.20 9.88
N VAL A 7 -23.52 16.95 10.35
CA VAL A 7 -24.57 16.58 11.32
C VAL A 7 -24.14 16.87 12.75
N SER A 8 -22.86 16.65 13.09
CA SER A 8 -22.32 16.92 14.44
C SER A 8 -21.99 18.39 14.69
N GLY A 9 -21.84 19.19 13.64
CA GLY A 9 -21.35 20.57 13.73
C GLY A 9 -19.83 20.66 13.92
N GLU A 10 -19.12 19.54 13.82
CA GLU A 10 -17.66 19.50 13.90
C GLU A 10 -17.03 20.09 12.63
N ASP A 11 -15.91 20.80 12.79
CA ASP A 11 -15.12 21.28 11.66
C ASP A 11 -14.37 20.10 11.03
N TYR A 12 -14.63 19.88 9.74
CA TYR A 12 -14.02 18.79 8.97
C TYR A 12 -12.49 18.86 8.98
N GLU A 13 -11.93 20.05 8.78
CA GLU A 13 -10.48 20.24 8.64
C GLU A 13 -9.76 19.98 9.99
N ILE A 14 -10.47 20.15 11.11
CA ILE A 14 -9.93 19.87 12.45
C ILE A 14 -9.98 18.37 12.77
N VAL A 15 -11.01 17.66 12.29
CA VAL A 15 -11.22 16.24 12.65
C VAL A 15 -10.63 15.25 11.66
N THR A 16 -10.03 15.72 10.57
CA THR A 16 -9.34 14.86 9.60
C THR A 16 -7.85 15.13 9.58
N THR A 17 -7.08 14.05 9.47
CA THR A 17 -5.65 14.11 9.21
C THR A 17 -5.41 14.04 7.70
N PRO A 18 -4.56 14.90 7.13
CA PRO A 18 -4.15 14.80 5.73
C PRO A 18 -3.63 13.41 5.41
N ILE A 19 -3.87 12.93 4.18
CA ILE A 19 -3.41 11.59 3.81
C ILE A 19 -1.89 11.45 3.87
N THR A 20 -1.15 12.51 3.54
CA THR A 20 0.31 12.54 3.57
C THR A 20 0.86 12.31 4.98
N GLU A 21 0.16 12.81 6.01
CA GLU A 21 0.51 12.64 7.42
C GLU A 21 0.06 11.28 7.98
N SER A 22 -0.76 10.54 7.22
CA SER A 22 -1.24 9.20 7.60
C SER A 22 -0.28 8.08 7.17
N PHE A 23 0.77 8.41 6.42
CA PHE A 23 1.80 7.48 5.96
C PHE A 23 3.06 7.55 6.82
N HIS A 24 3.83 6.47 6.86
CA HIS A 24 5.25 6.59 7.16
C HIS A 24 5.96 7.23 5.97
N ASP A 25 6.87 8.17 6.22
CA ASP A 25 7.55 8.94 5.16
C ASP A 25 8.17 8.04 4.08
N GLU A 26 8.91 7.00 4.48
CA GLU A 26 9.53 6.04 3.55
C GLU A 26 8.50 5.27 2.69
N LEU A 27 7.32 5.00 3.27
CA LEU A 27 6.23 4.34 2.56
C LEU A 27 5.57 5.30 1.57
N LEU A 28 5.42 6.58 1.95
CA LEU A 28 4.87 7.60 1.05
C LEU A 28 5.79 7.83 -0.14
N ASP A 29 7.10 7.93 0.10
CA ASP A 29 8.12 8.05 -0.95
C ASP A 29 8.03 6.87 -1.92
N THR A 30 8.08 5.65 -1.39
CA THR A 30 7.97 4.43 -2.20
C THR A 30 6.65 4.36 -2.96
N PHE A 31 5.53 4.76 -2.34
CA PHE A 31 4.23 4.75 -2.99
C PHE A 31 4.19 5.74 -4.16
N CYS A 32 4.63 6.97 -3.96
CA CYS A 32 4.67 8.00 -5.00
C CYS A 32 5.59 7.60 -6.16
N GLU A 33 6.78 7.09 -5.87
CA GLU A 33 7.72 6.66 -6.90
C GLU A 33 7.18 5.47 -7.70
N LEU A 34 6.71 4.41 -7.04
CA LEU A 34 6.36 3.16 -7.72
C LEU A 34 4.96 3.17 -8.34
N ARG A 35 4.00 3.90 -7.75
CA ARG A 35 2.61 3.93 -8.25
C ARG A 35 2.31 5.11 -9.12
N LEU A 36 2.82 6.28 -8.74
CA LEU A 36 2.49 7.54 -9.39
C LEU A 36 3.61 8.04 -10.31
N ASN A 37 4.82 7.47 -10.19
CA ASN A 37 6.01 7.87 -10.94
C ASN A 37 6.33 9.37 -10.77
N ILE A 38 6.22 9.86 -9.53
CA ILE A 38 6.52 11.22 -9.11
C ILE A 38 7.29 11.21 -7.78
N ALA A 39 7.96 12.30 -7.45
CA ALA A 39 8.48 12.50 -6.11
C ALA A 39 7.32 12.72 -5.11
N SER A 40 7.50 12.31 -3.85
CA SER A 40 6.48 12.50 -2.81
C SER A 40 6.13 13.97 -2.58
N ALA A 41 7.10 14.88 -2.74
CA ALA A 41 6.89 16.32 -2.65
C ALA A 41 5.91 16.88 -3.71
N ASP A 42 5.76 16.18 -4.84
CA ASP A 42 4.84 16.56 -5.92
C ASP A 42 3.47 15.86 -5.79
N GLY A 43 3.33 14.93 -4.84
CA GLY A 43 2.12 14.16 -4.60
C GLY A 43 1.03 14.99 -3.93
N THR A 44 -0.08 15.21 -4.64
CA THR A 44 -1.25 15.87 -4.03
C THR A 44 -2.16 14.86 -3.32
N GLU A 45 -2.89 15.31 -2.30
CA GLU A 45 -3.85 14.48 -1.57
C GLU A 45 -4.87 13.80 -2.51
N GLY A 46 -5.34 14.52 -3.53
CA GLY A 46 -6.27 13.96 -4.53
C GLY A 46 -5.66 12.82 -5.35
N MET A 47 -4.38 12.90 -5.72
CA MET A 47 -3.69 11.84 -6.47
C MET A 47 -3.51 10.59 -5.60
N LEU A 48 -3.14 10.77 -4.34
CA LEU A 48 -2.97 9.68 -3.39
C LEU A 48 -4.30 8.95 -3.13
N ILE A 49 -5.38 9.71 -2.90
CA ILE A 49 -6.72 9.14 -2.73
C ILE A 49 -7.16 8.36 -3.97
N ALA A 50 -7.01 8.96 -5.16
CA ALA A 50 -7.44 8.32 -6.40
C ALA A 50 -6.72 6.99 -6.66
N GLU A 51 -5.41 6.92 -6.39
CA GLU A 51 -4.65 5.67 -6.57
C GLU A 51 -5.00 4.63 -5.50
N ILE A 52 -5.26 5.03 -4.25
CA ILE A 52 -5.74 4.11 -3.21
C ILE A 52 -7.12 3.55 -3.57
N GLU A 53 -8.03 4.39 -4.06
CA GLU A 53 -9.35 3.96 -4.56
C GLU A 53 -9.21 3.00 -5.75
N HIS A 54 -8.29 3.27 -6.68
CA HIS A 54 -7.97 2.38 -7.79
C HIS A 54 -7.45 1.02 -7.31
N ILE A 55 -6.48 1.00 -6.40
CA ILE A 55 -5.93 -0.24 -5.82
C ILE A 55 -7.02 -1.03 -5.10
N THR A 56 -7.79 -0.39 -4.22
CA THR A 56 -8.85 -1.06 -3.45
C THR A 56 -9.99 -1.55 -4.34
N GLY A 57 -10.31 -0.82 -5.42
CA GLY A 57 -11.29 -1.22 -6.43
C GLY A 57 -10.86 -2.41 -7.29
N SER A 58 -9.55 -2.62 -7.46
CA SER A 58 -9.01 -3.77 -8.22
C SER A 58 -9.13 -5.10 -7.46
N VAL A 59 -9.38 -5.07 -6.15
CA VAL A 59 -9.46 -6.27 -5.31
C VAL A 59 -10.80 -6.97 -5.52
N LYS A 60 -10.74 -8.19 -6.06
CA LYS A 60 -11.93 -9.00 -6.36
C LYS A 60 -12.77 -9.22 -5.11
N ASN A 61 -14.07 -8.91 -5.19
CA ASN A 61 -15.05 -8.98 -4.09
C ASN A 61 -14.88 -7.94 -2.96
N GLN A 62 -14.16 -6.82 -3.20
CA GLN A 62 -13.96 -5.74 -2.23
C GLN A 62 -13.40 -6.18 -0.86
N THR A 63 -12.81 -7.39 -0.80
CA THR A 63 -12.25 -7.96 0.41
C THR A 63 -10.77 -8.08 0.21
N LEU A 64 -10.00 -7.25 0.91
CA LEU A 64 -8.56 -7.45 0.99
C LEU A 64 -8.32 -8.82 1.63
N PRO A 65 -7.61 -9.74 0.95
CA PRO A 65 -7.16 -10.96 1.61
C PRO A 65 -6.30 -10.56 2.81
N ASP A 66 -6.14 -11.44 3.79
CA ASP A 66 -5.17 -11.20 4.85
C ASP A 66 -3.77 -11.13 4.24
N ILE A 67 -3.33 -9.91 3.90
CA ILE A 67 -2.07 -9.65 3.21
C ILE A 67 -0.92 -10.16 4.07
N LYS A 68 -1.03 -10.06 5.40
CA LYS A 68 0.02 -10.57 6.30
C LYS A 68 0.10 -12.09 6.23
N ALA A 69 -1.03 -12.79 6.28
CA ALA A 69 -1.04 -14.25 6.13
C ALA A 69 -0.58 -14.69 4.73
N LEU A 70 -0.92 -13.92 3.69
CA LEU A 70 -0.50 -14.19 2.32
C LEU A 70 1.02 -14.03 2.16
N PHE A 71 1.59 -12.93 2.66
CA PHE A 71 3.04 -12.73 2.67
C PHE A 71 3.74 -13.80 3.52
N GLN A 72 3.25 -14.11 4.72
CA GLN A 72 3.84 -15.16 5.55
C GLN A 72 3.81 -16.54 4.89
N SER A 73 2.75 -16.87 4.13
CA SER A 73 2.61 -18.17 3.49
C SER A 73 3.35 -18.27 2.15
N LYS A 74 3.48 -17.17 1.39
CA LYS A 74 4.03 -17.16 0.03
C LYS A 74 5.45 -16.60 -0.07
N LEU A 75 5.84 -15.67 0.79
CA LEU A 75 7.17 -15.07 0.79
C LEU A 75 8.06 -15.73 1.83
N ARG A 76 8.53 -16.94 1.53
CA ARG A 76 9.48 -17.68 2.37
C ARG A 76 10.69 -18.11 1.55
N LEU A 77 11.90 -17.85 2.05
CA LEU A 77 13.12 -18.39 1.46
C LEU A 77 13.05 -19.93 1.49
N ASN A 78 13.46 -20.58 0.40
CA ASN A 78 13.60 -22.03 0.38
C ASN A 78 14.81 -22.46 1.21
N MET A 79 14.61 -22.78 2.48
CA MET A 79 15.71 -23.17 3.37
C MET A 79 16.34 -24.53 3.06
N THR A 80 15.78 -25.31 2.13
CA THR A 80 16.43 -26.53 1.63
C THR A 80 17.47 -26.22 0.55
N GLU A 81 17.42 -25.04 -0.07
CA GLU A 81 18.47 -24.58 -0.97
C GLU A 81 19.67 -24.12 -0.15
N SER A 82 20.81 -24.77 -0.41
CA SER A 82 22.07 -24.56 0.29
C SER A 82 22.83 -23.37 -0.25
N ASP A 83 22.67 -23.07 -1.55
CA ASP A 83 23.24 -21.89 -2.18
C ASP A 83 22.42 -20.65 -1.80
N VAL A 84 23.05 -19.74 -1.05
CA VAL A 84 22.39 -18.54 -0.54
C VAL A 84 21.91 -17.64 -1.68
N TYR A 85 22.67 -17.56 -2.79
CA TYR A 85 22.33 -16.70 -3.90
C TYR A 85 21.15 -17.25 -4.70
N ALA A 86 21.14 -18.54 -5.00
CA ALA A 86 20.01 -19.23 -5.62
C ALA A 86 18.75 -19.09 -4.76
N ARG A 87 18.86 -19.27 -3.44
CA ARG A 87 17.74 -19.14 -2.51
C ARG A 87 17.11 -17.74 -2.51
N VAL A 88 17.94 -16.69 -2.58
CA VAL A 88 17.47 -15.30 -2.68
C VAL A 88 16.85 -15.04 -4.05
N LEU A 89 17.45 -15.55 -5.12
CA LEU A 89 16.91 -15.40 -6.47
C LEU A 89 15.55 -16.09 -6.62
N ASP A 90 15.41 -17.30 -6.10
CA ASP A 90 14.16 -18.06 -6.09
C ASP A 90 13.04 -17.32 -5.35
N TYR A 91 13.37 -16.67 -4.23
CA TYR A 91 12.41 -15.87 -3.48
C TYR A 91 11.85 -14.70 -4.27
N PHE A 92 12.69 -13.96 -5.00
CA PHE A 92 12.22 -12.86 -5.84
C PHE A 92 11.48 -13.37 -7.09
N ASN A 93 11.90 -14.51 -7.65
CA ASN A 93 11.18 -15.16 -8.75
C ASN A 93 9.79 -15.65 -8.34
N GLU A 94 9.63 -16.22 -7.15
CA GLU A 94 8.33 -16.63 -6.59
C GLU A 94 7.43 -15.42 -6.32
N PHE A 95 7.99 -14.31 -5.83
CA PHE A 95 7.24 -13.07 -5.62
C PHE A 95 6.62 -12.54 -6.91
N GLY A 96 7.37 -12.56 -8.02
CA GLY A 96 6.89 -12.14 -9.33
C GLY A 96 5.76 -12.98 -9.92
N LYS A 97 5.51 -14.19 -9.40
CA LYS A 97 4.39 -15.06 -9.81
C LYS A 97 3.12 -14.83 -8.99
N CYS A 98 3.20 -14.08 -7.89
CA CYS A 98 2.06 -13.82 -7.00
C CYS A 98 1.18 -12.63 -7.47
N TYR A 99 1.58 -11.94 -8.55
CA TYR A 99 0.86 -10.83 -9.17
C TYR A 99 0.64 -11.09 -10.66
#